data_AF-A0A2P8CHP1-F1
#
_entry.id   AF-A0A2P8CHP1-F1
#
_cell.length_a   1.000
_cell.length_b   1.000
_cell.length_c   1.000
_cell.angle_alpha   90.00
_cell.angle_beta   90.00
_cell.angle_gamma   90.00
#
_symmetry.space_group_name_H-M   'P 1'
#
loop_
_entity.id
_entity.type
_entity.pdbx_description
1 polymer ?
#
loop_
_entity_poly.entity_id
_entity_poly.type
_entity_poly.pdbx_seq_one_letter_code
_entity_poly.pdbx_strand_id
1 'polypeptide(L)'
;MKYRIPRFLYRGDNDHKNKRELKNTLSYYQLQSNLINGGVGREIIEKPLFDLINKHVDTGWSETHFLSFSESEDIALRLGLHCELDKVVRNFMDYQEYFENDKDWDFALIALDTDKMSLVQVGQGVYEGFYSPSLKEFEFQLKYRIVLIDVVRCLDNQKGYEEAKKNSERDREWLVLPATVKQLNFGVENSGILDGACIHEIKKYKRY
;
A
#
# COMPACT_ATOMS: atom_id res chain seq x y z
N MET A 1 4.41 26.54 -7.35
CA MET A 1 4.10 25.35 -8.18
C MET A 1 3.05 24.52 -7.47
N LYS A 2 2.05 24.01 -8.18
CA LYS A 2 1.07 23.06 -7.62
C LYS A 2 1.74 21.68 -7.56
N TYR A 3 1.82 21.07 -6.38
CA TYR A 3 2.35 19.71 -6.26
C TYR A 3 1.47 18.75 -7.06
N ARG A 4 2.10 17.81 -7.79
CA ARG A 4 1.40 16.82 -8.59
C ARG A 4 1.61 15.44 -7.97
N ILE A 5 0.51 14.75 -7.67
CA ILE A 5 0.53 13.35 -7.23
C ILE A 5 1.16 12.51 -8.36
N PRO A 6 2.14 11.64 -8.08
CA PRO A 6 2.72 10.74 -9.07
C PRO A 6 1.63 9.88 -9.70
N ARG A 7 1.67 9.74 -11.03
CA ARG A 7 0.69 8.91 -11.75
C ARG A 7 0.70 7.46 -11.26
N PHE A 8 1.89 6.93 -10.98
CA PHE A 8 2.06 5.55 -10.52
C PHE A 8 2.67 5.50 -9.13
N LEU A 9 2.11 4.61 -8.32
CA LEU A 9 2.66 4.21 -7.02
C LEU A 9 2.96 2.71 -7.06
N TYR A 10 4.16 2.33 -6.67
CA TYR A 10 4.69 0.97 -6.82
C TYR A 10 4.81 0.26 -5.47
N ARG A 11 4.54 -1.03 -5.43
CA ARG A 11 4.71 -1.88 -4.25
C ARG A 11 5.36 -3.19 -4.65
N GLY A 12 6.50 -3.51 -4.06
CA GLY A 12 7.02 -4.87 -4.05
C GLY A 12 6.46 -5.62 -2.85
N ASP A 13 5.91 -6.81 -3.09
CA ASP A 13 5.30 -7.61 -2.05
C ASP A 13 5.54 -9.09 -2.29
N ASN A 14 5.98 -9.80 -1.26
CA ASN A 14 6.14 -11.25 -1.28
C ASN A 14 5.38 -11.95 -0.16
N ASP A 15 4.80 -11.17 0.74
CA ASP A 15 4.13 -11.66 1.94
C ASP A 15 4.83 -12.86 2.59
N HIS A 16 6.13 -12.75 2.88
CA HIS A 16 6.95 -13.88 3.38
C HIS A 16 6.34 -14.67 4.56
N LYS A 17 5.53 -14.03 5.40
CA LYS A 17 4.88 -14.66 6.56
C LYS A 17 3.49 -15.23 6.25
N ASN A 18 3.06 -15.14 4.99
CA ASN A 18 1.74 -15.53 4.47
C ASN A 18 0.58 -15.00 5.34
N LYS A 19 0.68 -13.75 5.80
CA LYS A 19 -0.29 -13.13 6.71
C LYS A 19 -1.42 -12.41 5.98
N ARG A 20 -1.19 -11.99 4.74
CA ARG A 20 -2.15 -11.25 3.91
C ARG A 20 -2.62 -12.09 2.74
N GLU A 21 -2.26 -13.37 2.77
CA GLU A 21 -2.56 -14.37 1.75
C GLU A 21 -2.35 -13.82 0.34
N LEU A 22 -1.26 -13.09 0.11
CA LEU A 22 -1.04 -12.32 -1.13
C LEU A 22 -1.20 -13.20 -2.37
N LYS A 23 -0.66 -14.42 -2.33
CA LYS A 23 -0.77 -15.40 -3.41
C LYS A 23 -2.20 -15.88 -3.69
N ASN A 24 -3.10 -15.79 -2.71
CA ASN A 24 -4.52 -16.12 -2.86
C ASN A 24 -5.32 -14.93 -3.39
N THR A 25 -4.97 -13.71 -2.97
CA THR A 25 -5.79 -12.51 -3.17
C THR A 25 -5.40 -11.73 -4.41
N LEU A 26 -4.11 -11.71 -4.78
CA LEU A 26 -3.59 -10.92 -5.89
C LEU A 26 -4.17 -11.34 -7.25
N SER A 27 -4.48 -12.63 -7.45
CA SER A 27 -5.14 -13.13 -8.67
C SER A 27 -6.55 -12.57 -8.87
N TYR A 28 -7.17 -12.06 -7.80
CA TYR A 28 -8.46 -11.36 -7.84
C TYR A 28 -8.29 -9.84 -7.82
N TYR A 29 -7.08 -9.32 -8.07
CA TYR A 29 -6.77 -7.89 -7.96
C TYR A 29 -7.11 -7.34 -6.57
N GLN A 30 -6.77 -8.10 -5.53
CA GLN A 30 -7.05 -7.72 -4.16
C GLN A 30 -5.74 -7.62 -3.37
N LEU A 31 -5.51 -6.47 -2.72
CA LEU A 31 -4.44 -6.31 -1.74
C LEU A 31 -5.04 -6.18 -0.35
N GLN A 32 -4.36 -6.72 0.66
CA GLN A 32 -4.82 -6.65 2.03
C GLN A 32 -3.76 -5.99 2.91
N SER A 33 -4.16 -5.03 3.74
CA SER A 33 -3.34 -4.52 4.83
C SER A 33 -3.30 -5.54 5.97
N ASN A 34 -2.43 -5.33 6.97
CA ASN A 34 -2.40 -6.21 8.13
C ASN A 34 -3.59 -6.01 9.09
N LEU A 35 -4.47 -5.04 8.83
CA LEU A 35 -5.71 -4.86 9.59
C LEU A 35 -6.56 -6.14 9.63
N ILE A 36 -6.53 -6.95 8.55
CA ILE A 36 -7.27 -8.21 8.47
C ILE A 36 -6.86 -9.23 9.55
N ASN A 37 -5.69 -9.05 10.16
CA ASN A 37 -5.10 -9.97 11.13
C ASN A 37 -5.46 -9.64 12.59
N GLY A 38 -6.67 -9.10 12.81
CA GLY A 38 -7.16 -8.76 14.15
C GLY A 38 -6.85 -7.33 14.61
N GLY A 39 -6.45 -6.45 13.68
CA GLY A 39 -6.23 -5.04 14.00
C GLY A 39 -7.53 -4.30 14.34
N VAL A 40 -7.39 -3.18 15.04
CA VAL A 40 -8.52 -2.35 15.49
C VAL A 40 -8.71 -1.19 14.51
N GLY A 41 -9.70 -1.29 13.64
CA GLY A 41 -9.84 -0.37 12.50
C GLY A 41 -10.15 1.08 12.92
N ARG A 42 -10.93 1.27 13.98
CA ARG A 42 -11.21 2.57 14.62
C ARG A 42 -9.96 3.36 15.08
N GLU A 43 -8.80 2.71 15.26
CA GLU A 43 -7.57 3.42 15.65
C GLU A 43 -7.21 4.54 14.68
N ILE A 44 -7.57 4.41 13.40
CA ILE A 44 -7.32 5.42 12.37
C ILE A 44 -8.11 6.73 12.58
N ILE A 45 -9.17 6.68 13.39
CA ILE A 45 -10.02 7.82 13.75
C ILE A 45 -9.72 8.29 15.18
N GLU A 46 -9.43 7.36 16.10
CA GLU A 46 -9.25 7.64 17.52
C GLU A 46 -7.84 8.16 17.88
N LYS A 47 -6.82 7.90 17.05
CA LYS A 47 -5.43 8.29 17.32
C LYS A 47 -4.92 9.37 16.36
N PRO A 48 -3.94 10.20 16.77
CA PRO A 48 -3.33 11.18 15.89
C PRO A 48 -2.68 10.53 14.67
N LEU A 49 -2.95 11.06 13.47
CA LEU A 49 -2.46 10.49 12.22
C LEU A 49 -0.92 10.37 12.18
N PHE A 50 -0.20 11.40 12.65
CA PHE A 50 1.27 11.40 12.65
C PHE A 50 1.84 10.28 13.52
N ASP A 51 1.20 9.96 14.65
CA ASP A 51 1.61 8.85 15.52
C ASP A 51 1.41 7.51 14.82
N LEU A 52 0.31 7.36 14.08
CA LEU A 52 0.02 6.15 13.30
C LEU A 52 0.99 5.96 12.14
N ILE A 53 1.33 7.05 11.44
CA ILE A 53 2.34 7.06 10.38
C ILE A 53 3.70 6.67 10.96
N ASN A 54 4.12 7.32 12.05
CA ASN A 54 5.38 7.01 12.72
C ASN A 54 5.44 5.54 13.18
N LYS A 55 4.32 5.05 13.74
CA LYS A 55 4.22 3.67 14.16
C LYS A 55 4.38 2.70 13.00
N HIS A 56 3.82 3.03 11.83
CA HIS A 56 3.95 2.22 10.63
C HIS A 56 5.36 2.24 10.04
N VAL A 57 5.94 3.43 9.87
CA VAL A 57 7.16 3.67 9.08
C VAL A 57 8.44 3.44 9.88
N ASP A 58 8.42 3.67 11.20
CA ASP A 58 9.60 3.60 12.04
C ASP A 58 9.50 2.52 13.11
N THR A 59 8.56 2.64 14.06
CA THR A 59 8.55 1.75 15.23
C THR A 59 8.10 0.32 14.92
N GLY A 60 7.38 0.13 13.82
CA GLY A 60 6.75 -1.12 13.41
C GLY A 60 5.31 -1.26 13.93
N TRP A 61 4.41 -1.63 13.02
CA TRP A 61 3.01 -1.86 13.33
C TRP A 61 2.50 -3.14 12.65
N SER A 62 2.46 -4.23 13.41
CA SER A 62 2.14 -5.57 12.90
C SER A 62 0.73 -5.73 12.32
N GLU A 63 -0.21 -4.88 12.73
CA GLU A 63 -1.65 -4.92 12.39
C GLU A 63 -2.11 -3.62 11.73
N THR A 64 -1.18 -2.96 11.04
CA THR A 64 -1.43 -1.67 10.40
C THR A 64 -2.50 -1.72 9.31
N HIS A 65 -3.23 -0.62 9.20
CA HIS A 65 -4.23 -0.33 8.18
C HIS A 65 -3.61 0.10 6.85
N PHE A 66 -2.36 0.55 6.88
CA PHE A 66 -1.70 1.10 5.70
C PHE A 66 -1.06 0.01 4.85
N LEU A 67 -1.09 0.23 3.54
CA LEU A 67 -0.25 -0.43 2.57
C LEU A 67 0.84 0.55 2.12
N SER A 68 2.10 0.19 2.32
CA SER A 68 3.26 0.92 1.77
C SER A 68 3.33 0.84 0.25
N PHE A 69 3.54 1.99 -0.38
CA PHE A 69 3.90 2.14 -1.78
C PHE A 69 5.05 3.13 -1.89
N SER A 70 5.73 3.15 -3.04
CA SER A 70 6.80 4.08 -3.36
C SER A 70 6.51 4.76 -4.69
N GLU A 71 6.99 5.99 -4.85
CA GLU A 71 7.04 6.65 -6.16
C GLU A 71 8.09 6.02 -7.10
N SER A 72 8.99 5.18 -6.58
CA SER A 72 10.09 4.57 -7.32
C SER A 72 9.88 3.08 -7.48
N GLU A 73 9.87 2.62 -8.73
CA GLU A 73 9.84 1.20 -9.07
C GLU A 73 11.06 0.44 -8.52
N ASP A 74 12.26 1.02 -8.57
CA ASP A 74 13.49 0.40 -8.02
C ASP A 74 13.40 0.19 -6.50
N ILE A 75 12.80 1.14 -5.77
CA ILE A 75 12.57 1.00 -4.32
C ILE A 75 11.52 -0.08 -4.08
N ALA A 76 10.44 -0.13 -4.88
CA ALA A 76 9.47 -1.20 -4.78
C ALA A 76 10.10 -2.57 -5.05
N LEU A 77 10.96 -2.71 -6.07
CA LEU A 77 11.74 -3.92 -6.32
C LEU A 77 12.64 -4.28 -5.14
N ARG A 78 13.36 -3.32 -4.57
CA ARG A 78 14.17 -3.50 -3.35
C ARG A 78 13.35 -4.13 -2.22
N LEU A 79 12.14 -3.59 -1.98
CA LEU A 79 11.23 -4.08 -0.95
C LEU A 79 10.69 -5.47 -1.26
N GLY A 80 10.35 -5.77 -2.51
CA GLY A 80 9.90 -7.10 -2.94
C GLY A 80 10.99 -8.17 -2.83
N LEU A 81 12.23 -7.81 -3.14
CA LEU A 81 13.41 -8.67 -3.05
C LEU A 81 14.00 -8.78 -1.64
N HIS A 82 13.57 -7.94 -0.69
CA HIS A 82 14.13 -7.82 0.66
C HIS A 82 15.66 -7.64 0.65
N CYS A 83 16.14 -6.65 -0.08
CA CYS A 83 17.57 -6.39 -0.23
C CYS A 83 17.94 -4.91 -0.04
N GLU A 84 19.24 -4.64 -0.09
CA GLU A 84 19.78 -3.28 -0.13
C GLU A 84 19.64 -2.69 -1.54
N LEU A 85 19.48 -1.37 -1.64
CA LEU A 85 19.21 -0.68 -2.90
C LEU A 85 20.31 -0.90 -3.95
N ASP A 86 21.58 -0.94 -3.53
CA ASP A 86 22.75 -1.20 -4.39
C ASP A 86 22.82 -2.65 -4.89
N LYS A 87 22.04 -3.56 -4.29
CA LYS A 87 21.97 -4.98 -4.67
C LYS A 87 20.77 -5.31 -5.55
N VAL A 88 19.83 -4.37 -5.77
CA VAL A 88 18.60 -4.62 -6.53
C VAL A 88 18.90 -5.20 -7.90
N VAL A 89 19.73 -4.54 -8.70
CA VAL A 89 20.07 -4.99 -10.06
C VAL A 89 20.67 -6.40 -10.03
N ARG A 90 21.64 -6.64 -9.15
CA ARG A 90 22.33 -7.94 -9.05
C ARG A 90 21.38 -9.06 -8.61
N ASN A 91 20.56 -8.80 -7.60
CA ASN A 91 19.63 -9.79 -7.08
C ASN A 91 18.50 -10.08 -8.06
N PHE A 92 18.00 -9.05 -8.74
CA PHE A 92 16.93 -9.17 -9.72
C PHE A 92 17.36 -9.97 -10.96
N MET A 93 18.67 -10.04 -11.28
CA MET A 93 19.18 -10.91 -12.33
C MET A 93 18.84 -12.38 -12.10
N ASP A 94 18.67 -12.83 -10.85
CA ASP A 94 18.29 -14.22 -10.51
C ASP A 94 16.80 -14.51 -10.70
N TYR A 95 16.02 -13.52 -11.17
CA TYR A 95 14.57 -13.62 -11.29
C TYR A 95 14.13 -13.46 -12.74
N GLN A 96 13.04 -14.13 -13.08
CA GLN A 96 12.31 -13.94 -14.32
C GLN A 96 10.84 -13.66 -14.04
N GLU A 97 10.19 -12.95 -14.96
CA GLU A 97 8.75 -12.76 -14.88
C GLU A 97 8.03 -14.10 -14.99
N TYR A 98 7.04 -14.30 -14.13
CA TYR A 98 6.33 -15.54 -13.94
C TYR A 98 4.89 -15.43 -14.45
N PHE A 99 4.61 -16.13 -15.55
CA PHE A 99 3.34 -16.02 -16.27
C PHE A 99 2.32 -17.10 -15.92
N GLU A 100 2.71 -18.12 -15.15
CA GLU A 100 1.80 -19.21 -14.79
C GLU A 100 0.72 -18.74 -13.80
N ASN A 101 -0.43 -19.41 -13.86
CA ASN A 101 -1.61 -19.07 -13.05
C ASN A 101 -1.59 -19.68 -11.64
N ASP A 102 -0.50 -20.33 -11.26
CA ASP A 102 -0.33 -20.89 -9.91
C ASP A 102 0.26 -19.87 -8.92
N LYS A 103 0.63 -20.38 -7.73
CA LYS A 103 1.11 -19.59 -6.58
C LYS A 103 2.61 -19.75 -6.35
N ASP A 104 3.35 -20.21 -7.35
CA ASP A 104 4.73 -20.67 -7.20
C ASP A 104 5.77 -19.58 -7.47
N TRP A 105 5.34 -18.33 -7.61
CA TRP A 105 6.19 -17.13 -7.70
C TRP A 105 6.68 -16.66 -6.32
N ASP A 106 7.77 -15.89 -6.26
CA ASP A 106 8.41 -15.47 -5.01
C ASP A 106 7.94 -14.10 -4.52
N PHE A 107 7.83 -13.13 -5.43
CA PHE A 107 7.30 -11.81 -5.13
C PHE A 107 6.52 -11.23 -6.31
N ALA A 108 5.76 -10.17 -6.05
CA ALA A 108 5.05 -9.39 -7.06
C ALA A 108 5.44 -7.91 -6.96
N LEU A 109 5.49 -7.25 -8.11
CA LEU A 109 5.55 -5.81 -8.25
C LEU A 109 4.19 -5.32 -8.73
N ILE A 110 3.54 -4.49 -7.93
CA ILE A 110 2.22 -3.92 -8.20
C ILE A 110 2.36 -2.43 -8.48
N ALA A 111 1.72 -1.93 -9.54
CA ALA A 111 1.59 -0.51 -9.82
C ALA A 111 0.12 -0.06 -9.69
N LEU A 112 -0.14 0.91 -8.83
CA LEU A 112 -1.40 1.64 -8.75
C LEU A 112 -1.37 2.85 -9.69
N ASP A 113 -2.46 3.11 -10.41
CA ASP A 113 -2.64 4.32 -11.23
C ASP A 113 -3.54 5.32 -10.48
N THR A 114 -2.95 6.43 -10.05
CA THR A 114 -3.67 7.48 -9.33
C THR A 114 -4.61 8.27 -10.24
N ASP A 115 -4.41 8.26 -11.56
CA ASP A 115 -5.30 8.95 -12.51
C ASP A 115 -6.67 8.24 -12.60
N LYS A 116 -6.76 6.97 -12.14
CA LYS A 116 -8.04 6.25 -11.98
C LYS A 116 -8.83 6.69 -10.73
N MET A 117 -8.26 7.56 -9.91
CA MET A 117 -8.86 8.04 -8.66
C MET A 117 -9.24 9.51 -8.76
N SER A 118 -10.39 9.88 -8.22
CA SER A 118 -10.74 11.28 -7.99
C SER A 118 -10.16 11.74 -6.65
N LEU A 119 -8.97 12.34 -6.66
CA LEU A 119 -8.23 12.72 -5.46
C LEU A 119 -8.39 14.21 -5.13
N VAL A 120 -8.62 14.52 -3.85
CA VAL A 120 -8.68 15.87 -3.29
C VAL A 120 -7.72 15.95 -2.11
N GLN A 121 -6.88 16.98 -2.08
CA GLN A 121 -6.00 17.22 -0.95
C GLN A 121 -6.82 17.77 0.24
N VAL A 122 -6.77 17.08 1.37
CA VAL A 122 -7.49 17.46 2.62
C VAL A 122 -6.54 17.94 3.72
N GLY A 123 -5.25 17.65 3.58
CA GLY A 123 -4.19 18.09 4.49
C GLY A 123 -2.84 18.12 3.79
N GLN A 124 -1.81 18.64 4.45
CA GLN A 124 -0.46 18.60 3.89
C GLN A 124 -0.03 17.14 3.71
N GLY A 125 0.25 16.74 2.47
CA GLY A 125 0.60 15.35 2.13
C GLY A 125 -0.56 14.35 2.26
N VAL A 126 -1.78 14.76 2.57
CA VAL A 126 -2.94 13.86 2.76
C VAL A 126 -4.00 14.12 1.70
N TYR A 127 -4.40 13.06 1.00
CA TYR A 127 -5.37 13.11 -0.09
C TYR A 127 -6.47 12.09 0.15
N GLU A 128 -7.72 12.53 0.10
CA GLU A 128 -8.87 11.62 0.06
C GLU A 128 -9.29 11.42 -1.38
N GLY A 129 -9.70 10.20 -1.72
CA GLY A 129 -10.18 9.91 -3.05
C GLY A 129 -11.25 8.84 -3.13
N PHE A 130 -11.76 8.73 -4.35
CA PHE A 130 -12.79 7.76 -4.70
C PHE A 130 -12.51 7.17 -6.08
N TYR A 131 -12.90 5.91 -6.27
CA TYR A 131 -12.97 5.25 -7.58
C TYR A 131 -14.12 4.22 -7.59
N SER A 132 -14.48 3.73 -8.78
CA SER A 132 -15.49 2.68 -8.90
C SER A 132 -14.85 1.33 -8.58
N PRO A 133 -15.35 0.58 -7.58
CA PRO A 133 -14.79 -0.73 -7.22
C PRO A 133 -15.03 -1.76 -8.32
N SER A 134 -14.23 -2.83 -8.28
CA SER A 134 -14.31 -3.96 -9.22
C SER A 134 -14.60 -5.31 -8.53
N LEU A 135 -14.33 -5.42 -7.23
CA LEU A 135 -14.60 -6.62 -6.44
C LEU A 135 -16.09 -6.73 -6.13
N LYS A 136 -16.62 -7.95 -6.25
CA LYS A 136 -18.03 -8.26 -5.91
C LYS A 136 -18.40 -7.86 -4.50
N GLU A 137 -17.48 -7.97 -3.55
CA GLU A 137 -17.72 -7.57 -2.16
C GLU A 137 -18.10 -6.08 -2.02
N PHE A 138 -17.70 -5.24 -2.96
CA PHE A 138 -18.00 -3.82 -3.00
C PHE A 138 -18.99 -3.46 -4.11
N GLU A 139 -19.64 -4.42 -4.76
CA GLU A 139 -20.47 -4.17 -5.95
C GLU A 139 -21.68 -3.26 -5.67
N PHE A 140 -22.17 -3.27 -4.44
CA PHE A 140 -23.25 -2.38 -3.99
C PHE A 140 -22.77 -0.98 -3.60
N GLN A 141 -21.46 -0.74 -3.59
CA GLN A 141 -20.89 0.56 -3.31
C GLN A 141 -20.58 1.28 -4.63
N LEU A 142 -21.26 2.39 -4.88
CA LEU A 142 -21.00 3.21 -6.07
C LEU A 142 -19.58 3.80 -6.08
N LYS A 143 -18.98 3.98 -4.90
CA LYS A 143 -17.67 4.59 -4.72
C LYS A 143 -16.91 3.84 -3.63
N TYR A 144 -15.71 3.41 -3.99
CA TYR A 144 -14.71 2.93 -3.05
C TYR A 144 -13.92 4.14 -2.51
N ARG A 145 -13.80 4.28 -1.18
CA ARG A 145 -13.05 5.34 -0.51
C ARG A 145 -11.60 4.92 -0.25
N ILE A 146 -10.68 5.83 -0.52
CA ILE A 146 -9.24 5.62 -0.32
C ILE A 146 -8.62 6.89 0.26
N VAL A 147 -7.61 6.75 1.11
CA VAL A 147 -6.74 7.86 1.52
C VAL A 147 -5.32 7.54 1.06
N LEU A 148 -4.69 8.50 0.39
CA LEU A 148 -3.28 8.48 0.03
C LEU A 148 -2.52 9.47 0.90
N ILE A 149 -1.40 9.04 1.45
CA ILE A 149 -0.55 9.87 2.28
C ILE A 149 0.85 9.88 1.71
N ASP A 150 1.27 11.02 1.18
CA ASP A 150 2.68 11.33 0.92
C ASP A 150 3.36 11.56 2.26
N VAL A 151 4.08 10.55 2.76
CA VAL A 151 4.61 10.58 4.12
C VAL A 151 5.64 11.68 4.29
N VAL A 152 6.50 11.88 3.28
CA VAL A 152 7.54 12.91 3.29
C VAL A 152 6.92 14.29 3.48
N ARG A 153 5.87 14.61 2.72
CA ARG A 153 5.18 15.89 2.85
C ARG A 153 4.33 15.98 4.11
N CYS A 154 3.72 14.89 4.54
CA CYS A 154 2.86 14.85 5.71
C CYS A 154 3.64 15.12 7.01
N LEU A 155 4.84 14.56 7.13
CA LEU A 155 5.73 14.76 8.27
C LEU A 155 6.63 16.00 8.13
N ASP A 156 6.51 16.74 7.02
CA ASP A 156 7.34 17.93 6.84
C ASP A 156 7.03 19.00 7.90
N ASN A 157 8.09 19.54 8.49
CA ASN A 157 8.06 20.45 9.65
C ASN A 157 7.45 19.90 10.94
N GLN A 158 7.14 18.60 11.03
CA GLN A 158 6.72 17.97 12.29
C GLN A 158 7.95 17.59 13.13
N LYS A 159 7.92 17.89 14.43
CA LYS A 159 8.97 17.53 15.39
C LYS A 159 8.65 16.21 16.06
N GLY A 160 9.66 15.41 16.38
CA GLY A 160 9.51 14.13 17.08
C GLY A 160 9.24 12.92 16.17
N TYR A 161 9.33 13.10 14.85
CA TYR A 161 9.13 12.06 13.83
C TYR A 161 10.31 11.98 12.85
N GLU A 162 11.51 12.35 13.30
CA GLU A 162 12.69 12.54 12.46
C GLU A 162 13.13 11.23 11.75
N GLU A 163 13.09 10.09 12.43
CA GLU A 163 13.48 8.81 11.82
C GLU A 163 12.43 8.32 10.81
N ALA A 164 11.13 8.49 11.11
CA ALA A 164 10.07 8.22 10.14
C ALA A 164 10.19 9.12 8.90
N LYS A 165 10.57 10.39 9.06
CA LYS A 165 10.87 11.29 7.93
C LYS A 165 12.05 10.79 7.10
N LYS A 166 13.15 10.41 7.73
CA LYS A 166 14.33 9.88 7.04
C LYS A 166 14.04 8.56 6.30
N ASN A 167 13.29 7.65 6.92
CA ASN A 167 12.86 6.39 6.29
C ASN A 167 11.94 6.66 5.09
N SER A 168 10.96 7.55 5.24
CA SER A 168 10.04 7.90 4.15
C SER A 168 10.71 8.66 3.01
N GLU A 169 11.71 9.50 3.27
CA GLU A 169 12.52 10.17 2.24
C GLU A 169 13.36 9.15 1.46
N ARG A 170 14.02 8.22 2.16
CA ARG A 170 14.78 7.12 1.54
C ARG A 170 13.89 6.29 0.63
N ASP A 171 12.70 5.93 1.11
CA ASP A 171 11.81 4.98 0.44
C ASP A 171 10.80 5.67 -0.51
N ARG A 172 10.78 7.02 -0.55
CA ARG A 172 9.76 7.82 -1.26
C ARG A 172 8.35 7.34 -0.93
N GLU A 173 8.12 7.17 0.37
CA GLU A 173 7.01 6.39 0.93
C GLU A 173 5.66 7.10 0.75
N TRP A 174 4.71 6.33 0.22
CA TRP A 174 3.29 6.63 0.20
C TRP A 174 2.52 5.57 0.98
N LEU A 175 1.66 6.00 1.89
CA LEU A 175 0.74 5.09 2.56
C LEU A 175 -0.62 5.13 1.87
N VAL A 176 -1.10 3.94 1.53
CA VAL A 176 -2.44 3.72 0.99
C VAL A 176 -3.32 3.15 2.09
N LEU A 177 -4.39 3.87 2.43
CA LEU A 177 -5.41 3.42 3.36
C LEU A 177 -6.69 3.09 2.59
N PRO A 178 -7.10 1.81 2.53
CA PRO A 178 -8.44 1.45 2.13
C PRO A 178 -9.44 1.95 3.20
N ALA A 179 -10.13 3.05 2.90
CA ALA A 179 -11.00 3.77 3.83
C ALA A 179 -12.50 3.54 3.58
N THR A 180 -12.80 2.60 2.69
CA THR A 180 -14.14 2.08 2.49
C THR A 180 -14.60 1.37 3.74
N VAL A 181 -15.78 1.73 4.21
CA VAL A 181 -16.41 1.09 5.37
C VAL A 181 -17.07 -0.22 4.94
N LYS A 182 -16.86 -1.28 5.72
CA LYS A 182 -17.55 -2.56 5.63
C LYS A 182 -18.45 -2.78 6.84
N GLN A 183 -19.61 -3.36 6.58
CA GLN A 183 -20.51 -3.82 7.62
C GLN A 183 -20.14 -5.26 7.99
N LEU A 184 -19.81 -5.47 9.26
CA LEU A 184 -19.52 -6.77 9.85
C LEU A 184 -20.70 -7.20 10.73
N ASN A 185 -20.81 -8.49 11.03
CA ASN A 185 -21.90 -9.03 11.85
C ASN A 185 -22.05 -8.36 13.23
N PHE A 186 -20.99 -7.72 13.75
CA PHE A 186 -20.97 -7.07 15.06
C PHE A 186 -20.57 -5.58 15.02
N GLY A 187 -20.59 -4.93 13.85
CA GLY A 187 -20.22 -3.53 13.76
C GLY A 187 -19.90 -3.02 12.37
N VAL A 188 -19.27 -1.86 12.33
CA VAL A 188 -18.89 -1.14 11.11
C VAL A 188 -17.40 -0.85 11.21
N GLU A 189 -16.62 -1.23 10.20
CA GLU A 189 -15.16 -1.12 10.26
C GLU A 189 -14.57 -0.71 8.90
N ASN A 190 -13.41 -0.06 8.90
CA ASN A 190 -12.68 0.20 7.66
C ASN A 190 -12.21 -1.11 7.02
N SER A 191 -12.26 -1.16 5.69
CA SER A 191 -11.82 -2.31 4.93
C SER A 191 -10.32 -2.49 5.07
N GLY A 192 -9.88 -3.63 5.61
CA GLY A 192 -8.48 -4.07 5.46
C GLY A 192 -8.12 -4.47 4.03
N ILE A 193 -9.08 -4.44 3.11
CA ILE A 193 -8.97 -4.90 1.72
C ILE A 193 -9.00 -3.70 0.77
N LEU A 194 -7.95 -3.51 -0.01
CA LEU A 194 -7.87 -2.58 -1.13
C LEU A 194 -8.40 -3.25 -2.41
N ASP A 195 -9.40 -2.62 -3.02
CA ASP A 195 -9.96 -3.02 -4.31
C ASP A 195 -9.04 -2.65 -5.48
N GLY A 196 -8.76 -3.59 -6.37
CA GLY A 196 -7.78 -3.41 -7.43
C GLY A 196 -8.25 -2.75 -8.71
N ALA A 197 -9.42 -2.10 -8.76
CA ALA A 197 -9.83 -1.35 -9.95
C ALA A 197 -8.81 -0.27 -10.36
N CYS A 198 -8.09 0.27 -9.39
CA CYS A 198 -7.01 1.24 -9.57
C CYS A 198 -5.62 0.59 -9.84
N ILE A 199 -5.49 -0.73 -9.78
CA ILE A 199 -4.26 -1.42 -10.18
C ILE A 199 -4.11 -1.29 -11.70
N HIS A 200 -2.92 -0.87 -12.13
CA HIS A 200 -2.54 -0.77 -13.54
C HIS A 200 -1.86 -2.04 -14.01
N GLU A 201 -0.93 -2.54 -13.20
CA GLU A 201 -0.05 -3.63 -13.57
C GLU A 201 0.28 -4.48 -12.34
N ILE A 202 0.39 -5.79 -12.56
CA ILE A 202 0.91 -6.77 -11.60
C ILE A 202 1.93 -7.62 -12.36
N LYS A 203 3.20 -7.54 -11.96
CA LYS A 203 4.26 -8.43 -12.44
C LYS A 203 4.64 -9.39 -11.33
N LYS A 204 4.61 -10.70 -11.61
CA LYS A 204 5.03 -11.74 -10.67
C LYS A 204 6.43 -12.20 -11.07
N TYR A 205 7.27 -12.50 -10.09
CA TYR A 205 8.65 -12.93 -10.34
C TYR A 205 8.96 -14.20 -9.59
N LYS A 206 9.67 -15.12 -10.25
CA LYS A 206 10.16 -16.37 -9.67
C LYS A 206 11.67 -16.45 -9.89
N ARG A 207 12.38 -16.89 -8.86
CA ARG A 207 13.81 -17.17 -8.92
C ARG A 207 14.05 -18.44 -9.73
N TYR A 208 15.05 -18.42 -10.60
CA TYR A 208 15.49 -19.61 -11.34
C TYR A 208 16.58 -20.39 -10.60
#